data_AF-A0AAW2BJD4-F1
#
_entry.id   AF-A0AAW2BJD4-F1
#
_cell.length_a   1.000
_cell.length_b   1.000
_cell.length_c   1.000
_cell.angle_alpha   90.00
_cell.angle_beta   90.00
_cell.angle_gamma   90.00
#
_symmetry.space_group_name_H-M   'P 1'
#
loop_
_entity.id
_entity.type
_entity.pdbx_description
1 polymer ?
#
loop_
_entity_poly.entity_id
_entity_poly.type
_entity_poly.pdbx_seq_one_letter_code
_entity_poly.pdbx_strand_id
1 'polypeptide(L)'
;MGGQVSTLGDTYSYGILLLEMFIGKRPTNEVFKDGQNIHTFISMALPEHVIDIIDPLMFFEEDEEEVDDTRNEEDLEGREIIEEENPHVNVSSRMTDCLKSVFQIGLSCSASSPNERIPINVVVNEMNAIRDIVHKLKKGRRRARMTG
;
A
#
# COMPACT_ATOMS: atom_id res chain seq x y z
N MET A 1 12.66 -23.08 19.69
CA MET A 1 13.52 -21.93 19.34
C MET A 1 12.77 -20.67 19.71
N GLY A 2 13.19 -19.96 20.75
CA GLY A 2 12.69 -18.63 21.07
C GLY A 2 13.87 -17.68 21.00
N GLY A 3 13.95 -16.88 19.94
CA GLY A 3 14.93 -15.80 19.85
C GLY A 3 14.64 -14.73 20.91
N GLN A 4 15.64 -13.91 21.22
CA GLN A 4 15.40 -12.72 22.04
C GLN A 4 14.42 -11.79 21.32
N VAL A 5 13.47 -11.23 22.08
CA VAL A 5 12.57 -10.18 21.59
C VAL A 5 13.41 -8.98 21.17
N SER A 6 13.17 -8.48 19.96
CA SER A 6 13.94 -7.39 19.37
C SER A 6 13.06 -6.57 18.44
N THR A 7 13.15 -5.25 18.56
CA THR A 7 12.45 -4.31 17.68
C THR A 7 12.81 -4.49 16.21
N LEU A 8 14.06 -4.89 15.92
CA LEU A 8 14.50 -5.22 14.55
C LEU A 8 13.87 -6.52 14.06
N GLY A 9 13.61 -7.47 14.95
CA GLY A 9 12.85 -8.68 14.66
C GLY A 9 11.39 -8.36 14.36
N ASP A 10 10.76 -7.52 15.19
CA ASP A 10 9.38 -7.07 14.99
C ASP A 10 9.22 -6.31 13.67
N THR A 11 10.20 -5.46 13.31
CA THR A 11 10.22 -4.73 12.04
C THR A 11 10.30 -5.69 10.85
N TYR A 12 11.14 -6.73 10.94
CA TYR A 12 11.22 -7.77 9.92
C TYR A 12 9.89 -8.51 9.76
N SER A 13 9.31 -8.96 10.87
CA SER A 13 8.02 -9.66 10.87
C SER A 13 6.90 -8.78 10.32
N TYR A 14 6.89 -7.49 10.65
CA TYR A 14 5.98 -6.51 10.07
C TYR A 14 6.14 -6.41 8.55
N GLY A 15 7.39 -6.33 8.05
CA GLY A 15 7.66 -6.29 6.62
C GLY A 15 7.11 -7.51 5.89
N ILE A 16 7.35 -8.72 6.41
CA ILE A 16 6.82 -9.95 5.82
C ILE A 16 5.29 -9.97 5.83
N LEU A 17 4.66 -9.58 6.95
CA LEU A 17 3.20 -9.54 7.07
C LEU A 17 2.59 -8.53 6.11
N LEU A 18 3.20 -7.36 5.95
CA LEU A 18 2.76 -6.32 5.03
C LEU A 18 2.80 -6.84 3.58
N LEU A 19 3.90 -7.47 3.17
CA LEU A 19 4.02 -8.05 1.84
C LEU A 19 2.99 -9.18 1.63
N GLU A 20 2.85 -10.10 2.60
CA GLU A 20 1.89 -11.21 2.58
C GLU A 20 0.45 -10.72 2.37
N MET A 21 0.05 -9.67 3.10
CA MET A 21 -1.28 -9.09 3.04
C MET A 21 -1.61 -8.54 1.65
N PHE A 22 -0.67 -7.86 1.00
CA PHE A 22 -0.92 -7.22 -0.29
C PHE A 22 -0.88 -8.20 -1.47
N ILE A 23 -0.08 -9.27 -1.41
CA ILE A 23 -0.01 -10.29 -2.48
C ILE A 23 -0.94 -11.50 -2.28
N GLY A 24 -1.52 -11.62 -1.07
CA GLY A 24 -2.43 -12.70 -0.69
C GLY A 24 -1.77 -14.08 -0.61
N LYS A 25 -0.44 -14.14 -0.40
CA LYS A 25 0.34 -15.39 -0.41
C LYS A 25 1.17 -15.50 0.86
N ARG A 26 0.95 -16.59 1.59
CA ARG A 26 1.73 -16.92 2.79
C ARG A 26 3.21 -17.10 2.47
N PRO A 27 4.15 -16.74 3.37
CA PRO A 27 5.58 -16.98 3.16
C PRO A 27 5.95 -18.45 2.90
N THR A 28 5.08 -19.38 3.31
CA THR A 28 5.22 -20.83 3.11
C THR A 28 4.42 -21.35 1.91
N ASN A 29 3.90 -20.47 1.05
CA ASN A 29 3.15 -20.88 -0.14
C ASN A 29 4.06 -21.66 -1.09
N GLU A 30 3.47 -22.62 -1.80
CA GLU A 30 4.11 -23.48 -2.80
C GLU A 30 4.83 -22.69 -3.91
N VAL A 31 4.37 -21.47 -4.23
CA VAL A 31 5.04 -20.59 -5.20
C VAL A 31 6.44 -20.12 -4.76
N PHE A 32 6.77 -20.27 -3.47
CA PHE A 32 8.05 -19.87 -2.87
C PHE A 32 8.97 -21.08 -2.62
N LYS A 33 8.83 -22.14 -3.41
CA LYS A 33 9.76 -23.28 -3.39
C LYS A 33 11.03 -22.99 -4.19
N ASP A 34 11.97 -23.92 -4.14
CA ASP A 34 13.21 -23.87 -4.95
C ASP A 34 14.07 -22.62 -4.74
N GLY A 35 14.12 -22.13 -3.50
CA GLY A 35 14.94 -20.96 -3.12
C GLY A 35 14.30 -19.61 -3.45
N GLN A 36 13.09 -19.60 -3.99
CA GLN A 36 12.28 -18.38 -4.06
C GLN A 36 11.72 -18.01 -2.70
N ASN A 37 11.44 -16.74 -2.49
CA ASN A 37 10.73 -16.26 -1.31
C ASN A 37 9.95 -14.99 -1.69
N ILE A 38 9.17 -14.48 -0.74
CA ILE A 38 8.34 -13.30 -0.94
C ILE A 38 9.15 -12.07 -1.40
N HIS A 39 10.38 -11.93 -0.91
CA HIS A 39 11.29 -10.83 -1.25
C HIS A 39 11.71 -10.89 -2.71
N THR A 40 12.21 -12.04 -3.16
CA THR A 40 12.64 -12.25 -4.55
C THR A 40 11.45 -12.12 -5.50
N PHE A 41 10.30 -12.69 -5.14
CA PHE A 41 9.07 -12.62 -5.94
C PHE A 41 8.63 -11.17 -6.19
N ILE A 42 8.61 -10.33 -5.15
CA ILE A 42 8.20 -8.92 -5.28
C ILE A 42 9.29 -8.08 -5.96
N SER A 43 10.57 -8.34 -5.65
CA SER A 43 11.69 -7.63 -6.28
C SER A 43 11.74 -7.85 -7.80
N MET A 44 11.36 -9.04 -8.29
CA MET A 44 11.27 -9.33 -9.72
C MET A 44 10.08 -8.66 -10.41
N ALA A 45 9.02 -8.32 -9.67
CA ALA A 45 7.84 -7.67 -10.22
C ALA A 45 7.95 -6.14 -10.22
N LEU A 46 8.81 -5.57 -9.39
CA LEU A 46 8.99 -4.12 -9.31
C LEU A 46 9.97 -3.61 -10.37
N PRO A 47 9.75 -2.40 -10.93
CA PRO A 47 8.57 -1.57 -10.77
C PRO A 47 7.39 -1.85 -11.72
N GLU A 48 7.58 -2.59 -12.80
CA GLU A 48 6.64 -2.63 -13.94
C GLU A 48 5.40 -3.52 -13.72
N HIS A 49 5.50 -4.55 -12.90
CA HIS A 49 4.52 -5.64 -12.74
C HIS A 49 3.83 -5.64 -11.37
N VAL A 50 3.71 -4.47 -10.73
CA VAL A 50 3.10 -4.32 -9.39
C VAL A 50 1.67 -4.87 -9.35
N ILE A 51 0.87 -4.58 -10.37
CA ILE A 51 -0.54 -5.00 -10.41
C ILE A 51 -0.68 -6.52 -10.56
N ASP A 52 0.28 -7.16 -11.25
CA ASP A 52 0.22 -8.59 -11.58
C ASP A 52 0.40 -9.49 -10.35
N ILE A 53 1.00 -8.96 -9.28
CA ILE A 53 1.34 -9.73 -8.07
C ILE A 53 0.42 -9.48 -6.88
N ILE A 54 -0.42 -8.44 -6.94
CA ILE A 54 -1.37 -8.07 -5.89
C ILE A 54 -2.47 -9.11 -5.78
N ASP A 55 -2.96 -9.33 -4.57
CA ASP A 55 -4.15 -10.15 -4.35
C ASP A 55 -5.34 -9.53 -5.08
N PRO A 56 -6.01 -10.25 -6.00
CA PRO A 56 -7.23 -9.77 -6.63
C PRO A 56 -8.29 -9.32 -5.62
N LEU A 57 -8.26 -9.88 -4.40
CA LEU A 57 -9.18 -9.50 -3.33
C LEU A 57 -9.00 -8.06 -2.83
N MET A 58 -7.86 -7.42 -3.10
CA MET A 58 -7.58 -6.03 -2.69
C MET A 58 -8.40 -4.99 -3.44
N PHE A 59 -8.99 -5.37 -4.59
CA PHE A 59 -9.79 -4.46 -5.41
C PHE A 59 -11.31 -4.55 -5.15
N PHE A 60 -11.76 -5.43 -4.25
CA PHE A 60 -13.18 -5.42 -3.86
C PHE A 60 -13.44 -4.22 -2.95
N GLU A 61 -14.31 -3.32 -3.43
CA GLU A 61 -14.83 -2.23 -2.62
C GLU A 61 -15.85 -2.83 -1.64
N GLU A 62 -15.47 -2.98 -0.38
CA GLU A 62 -16.48 -3.03 0.68
C GLU A 62 -17.01 -1.60 0.82
N ASP A 63 -18.30 -1.42 0.55
CA ASP A 63 -19.03 -0.19 0.82
C ASP A 63 -19.13 -0.01 2.34
N GLU A 64 -18.01 0.29 3.01
CA GLU A 64 -18.03 0.73 4.39
C GLU A 64 -18.65 2.14 4.41
N GLU A 65 -19.91 2.19 4.87
CA GLU A 65 -20.58 3.39 5.36
C GLU A 65 -19.80 3.92 6.57
N GLU A 66 -18.76 4.70 6.30
CA GLU A 66 -18.05 5.45 7.34
C GLU A 66 -19.01 6.48 7.92
N VAL A 67 -19.31 6.34 9.22
CA VAL A 67 -20.02 7.35 10.01
C VAL A 67 -19.22 8.64 9.94
N ASP A 68 -19.86 9.67 9.40
CA ASP A 68 -19.36 11.03 9.25
C ASP A 68 -18.86 11.60 10.60
N ASP A 69 -17.55 11.51 10.89
CA ASP A 69 -16.92 12.38 11.89
C ASP A 69 -16.62 13.71 11.19
N THR A 70 -17.66 14.52 11.06
CA THR A 70 -17.60 15.90 10.59
C THR A 70 -16.73 16.70 11.55
N ARG A 71 -15.43 16.82 11.25
CA ARG A 71 -14.63 17.95 11.70
C ARG A 71 -14.67 19.00 10.60
N ASN A 72 -15.57 19.96 10.80
CA ASN A 72 -15.69 21.19 10.02
C ASN A 72 -14.34 21.91 9.97
N GLU A 73 -13.81 22.10 8.76
CA GLU A 73 -12.94 23.23 8.43
C GLU A 73 -13.55 23.81 7.16
N GLU A 74 -14.05 25.03 7.30
CA GLU A 74 -14.93 25.74 6.37
C GLU A 74 -14.27 26.00 5.01
N ASP A 75 -15.10 25.99 3.98
CA ASP A 75 -14.78 26.24 2.57
C ASP A 75 -14.05 27.57 2.34
N LEU A 76 -13.08 27.61 1.42
CA LEU A 76 -12.95 28.75 0.49
C LEU A 76 -12.24 28.37 -0.83
N GLU A 77 -13.09 28.21 -1.84
CA GLU A 77 -12.99 28.50 -3.28
C GLU A 77 -11.63 28.54 -4.02
N GLY A 78 -11.57 27.69 -5.06
CA GLY A 78 -10.66 27.82 -6.19
C GLY A 78 -11.18 27.03 -7.38
N ARG A 79 -12.24 27.53 -8.01
CA ARG A 79 -12.72 27.05 -9.31
C ARG A 79 -11.75 27.56 -10.38
N GLU A 80 -11.00 26.67 -11.01
CA GLU A 80 -10.45 26.92 -12.35
C GLU A 80 -10.82 25.76 -13.29
N ILE A 81 -11.11 26.13 -14.52
CA ILE A 81 -11.89 25.39 -15.50
C ILE A 81 -10.92 24.79 -16.54
N ILE A 82 -10.96 23.46 -16.67
CA ILE A 82 -10.64 22.61 -17.84
C ILE A 82 -9.18 22.63 -18.36
N GLU A 83 -8.47 21.54 -18.08
CA GLU A 83 -7.95 20.67 -19.15
C GLU A 83 -8.48 19.26 -18.85
N GLU A 84 -9.21 18.67 -19.80
CA GLU A 84 -9.67 17.28 -19.72
C GLU A 84 -8.48 16.31 -19.88
N GLU A 85 -7.60 16.26 -18.90
CA GLU A 85 -6.71 15.12 -18.72
C GLU A 85 -7.50 14.01 -18.05
N ASN A 86 -8.11 13.17 -18.89
CA ASN A 86 -8.77 11.89 -18.59
C ASN A 86 -8.65 11.44 -17.10
N PRO A 87 -9.57 11.84 -16.20
CA PRO A 87 -9.43 11.69 -14.74
C PRO A 87 -9.25 10.23 -14.28
N HIS A 88 -9.68 9.28 -15.11
CA HIS A 88 -9.54 7.85 -14.87
C HIS A 88 -8.09 7.36 -14.93
N VAL A 89 -7.26 7.96 -15.80
CA VAL A 89 -5.86 7.55 -16.01
C VAL A 89 -5.00 7.92 -14.79
N ASN A 90 -5.29 9.04 -14.12
CA ASN A 90 -4.53 9.51 -12.95
C ASN A 90 -4.79 8.68 -11.68
N VAL A 91 -6.04 8.31 -11.38
CA VAL A 91 -6.36 7.56 -10.15
C VAL A 91 -5.73 6.16 -10.15
N SER A 92 -5.78 5.47 -11.30
CA SER A 92 -5.14 4.15 -11.45
C SER A 92 -3.63 4.25 -11.29
N SER A 93 -2.98 5.22 -11.96
CA SER A 93 -1.54 5.46 -11.84
C SER A 93 -1.12 5.72 -10.39
N ARG A 94 -1.84 6.61 -9.69
CA ARG A 94 -1.53 6.96 -8.29
C ARG A 94 -1.74 5.79 -7.33
N MET A 95 -2.70 4.92 -7.60
CA MET A 95 -2.88 3.69 -6.82
C MET A 95 -1.70 2.74 -7.02
N THR A 96 -1.27 2.54 -8.28
CA THR A 96 -0.07 1.76 -8.59
C THR A 96 1.16 2.32 -7.88
N ASP A 97 1.34 3.64 -7.85
CA ASP A 97 2.44 4.28 -7.12
C ASP A 97 2.37 4.04 -5.61
N CYS A 98 1.17 4.05 -5.02
CA CYS A 98 0.96 3.71 -3.62
C CYS A 98 1.35 2.26 -3.34
N LEU A 99 0.90 1.31 -4.17
CA LEU A 99 1.22 -0.12 -4.03
C LEU A 99 2.73 -0.36 -4.14
N LYS A 100 3.36 0.29 -5.10
CA LYS A 100 4.81 0.26 -5.29
C LYS A 100 5.55 0.75 -4.05
N SER A 101 5.10 1.85 -3.45
CA SER A 101 5.66 2.40 -2.22
C SER A 101 5.48 1.43 -1.03
N VAL A 102 4.30 0.83 -0.88
CA VAL A 102 4.03 -0.20 0.15
C VAL A 102 4.99 -1.39 0.01
N PHE A 103 5.21 -1.87 -1.22
CA PHE A 103 6.15 -2.96 -1.45
C PHE A 103 7.60 -2.57 -1.14
N GLN A 104 8.04 -1.36 -1.50
CA GLN A 104 9.37 -0.87 -1.14
C GLN A 104 9.55 -0.77 0.39
N ILE A 105 8.52 -0.31 1.12
CA ILE A 105 8.50 -0.30 2.58
C ILE A 105 8.61 -1.72 3.12
N GLY A 106 7.78 -2.65 2.65
CA GLY A 106 7.80 -4.04 3.09
C GLY A 106 9.15 -4.72 2.84
N LEU A 107 9.75 -4.52 1.66
CA LEU A 107 11.09 -5.02 1.33
C LEU A 107 12.15 -4.44 2.28
N SER A 108 12.12 -3.13 2.51
CA SER A 108 13.08 -2.46 3.40
C SER A 108 12.92 -2.92 4.86
N CYS A 109 11.70 -3.06 5.36
CA CYS A 109 11.41 -3.58 6.70
C CYS A 109 11.95 -5.00 6.90
N SER A 110 11.84 -5.84 5.87
CA SER A 110 12.19 -7.26 5.92
C SER A 110 13.54 -7.58 5.28
N ALA A 111 14.45 -6.61 5.19
CA ALA A 111 15.80 -6.86 4.72
C ALA A 111 16.51 -7.93 5.57
N SER A 112 17.30 -8.80 4.92
CA SER A 112 18.04 -9.87 5.59
C SER A 112 19.00 -9.33 6.65
N SER A 113 19.67 -8.21 6.36
CA SER A 113 20.53 -7.52 7.31
C SER A 113 19.70 -6.59 8.21
N PRO A 114 19.81 -6.69 9.56
CA PRO A 114 19.11 -5.78 10.47
C PRO A 114 19.47 -4.30 10.27
N ASN A 115 20.70 -4.01 9.82
CA ASN A 115 21.19 -2.64 9.62
C ASN A 115 20.64 -1.98 8.34
N GLU A 116 20.08 -2.78 7.43
CA GLU A 116 19.43 -2.29 6.21
C GLU A 116 17.93 -2.01 6.43
N ARG A 117 17.40 -2.38 7.60
CA ARG A 117 15.99 -2.20 7.92
C ARG A 117 15.71 -0.75 8.27
N ILE A 118 14.72 -0.18 7.58
CA ILE A 118 14.21 1.15 7.91
C ILE A 118 13.62 1.16 9.32
N PRO A 119 13.81 2.24 10.09
CA PRO A 119 13.32 2.29 11.46
C PRO A 119 11.80 2.44 11.49
N ILE A 120 11.13 1.80 12.45
CA ILE A 120 9.67 1.67 12.48
C ILE A 120 8.92 3.01 12.50
N ASN A 121 9.51 4.08 13.05
CA ASN A 121 8.91 5.41 13.01
C ASN A 121 8.81 5.97 11.59
N VAL A 122 9.81 5.69 10.73
CA VAL A 122 9.78 6.07 9.31
C VAL A 122 8.70 5.26 8.58
N VAL A 123 8.63 3.95 8.85
CA VAL A 123 7.59 3.06 8.32
C VAL A 123 6.19 3.60 8.60
N VAL A 124 5.91 3.95 9.87
CA VAL A 124 4.59 4.48 10.27
C VAL A 124 4.27 5.78 9.56
N ASN A 125 5.24 6.71 9.46
CA ASN A 125 5.03 7.99 8.78
C ASN A 125 4.74 7.81 7.29
N GLU A 126 5.50 6.97 6.60
CA GLU A 126 5.29 6.71 5.17
C GLU A 126 3.98 5.97 4.91
N MET A 127 3.65 4.95 5.72
CA MET A 127 2.38 4.23 5.61
C MET A 127 1.18 5.13 5.89
N ASN A 128 1.28 6.09 6.82
CA ASN A 128 0.23 7.09 7.06
C ASN A 128 0.08 8.03 5.86
N ALA A 129 1.18 8.50 5.27
CA ALA A 129 1.12 9.33 4.06
C ALA A 129 0.46 8.61 2.88
N ILE A 130 0.79 7.33 2.67
CA ILE A 130 0.16 6.47 1.64
C ILE A 130 -1.33 6.32 1.93
N ARG A 131 -1.70 6.04 3.20
CA ARG A 131 -3.10 5.90 3.63
C ARG A 131 -3.91 7.15 3.31
N ASP A 132 -3.37 8.34 3.60
CA ASP A 132 -4.06 9.61 3.34
C ASP A 132 -4.27 9.84 1.84
N ILE A 133 -3.30 9.48 1.00
CA ILE A 133 -3.43 9.53 -0.46
C ILE A 133 -4.55 8.61 -0.92
N VAL A 134 -4.54 7.34 -0.48
CA VAL A 134 -5.55 6.34 -0.84
C VAL A 134 -6.94 6.77 -0.40
N HIS A 135 -7.11 7.31 0.81
CA HIS A 135 -8.39 7.84 1.28
C HIS A 135 -8.90 8.99 0.40
N LYS A 136 -8.03 9.93 0.02
CA LYS A 136 -8.40 11.04 -0.88
C LYS A 136 -8.83 10.51 -2.25
N LEU A 137 -8.14 9.52 -2.79
CA LEU A 137 -8.50 8.88 -4.06
C LEU A 137 -9.87 8.18 -3.99
N LYS A 138 -10.16 7.45 -2.89
CA LYS A 138 -11.45 6.79 -2.67
C LYS A 138 -12.60 7.79 -2.49
N LYS A 139 -12.41 8.88 -1.72
CA LYS A 139 -13.41 9.96 -1.57
C LYS A 139 -13.73 10.64 -2.91
N GLY A 140 -12.72 10.86 -3.76
CA GLY A 140 -12.91 11.38 -5.11
C GLY A 140 -13.82 10.50 -5.98
N ARG A 141 -13.64 9.16 -5.92
CA ARG A 141 -14.49 8.21 -6.65
C ARG A 141 -15.96 8.23 -6.21
N ARG A 142 -16.22 8.33 -4.90
CA ARG A 142 -17.59 8.39 -4.35
C ARG A 142 -18.33 9.64 -4.82
N ARG A 143 -17.68 10.81 -4.80
CA ARG A 143 -18.29 12.08 -5.26
C ARG A 143 -18.64 12.05 -6.75
N ALA A 144 -17.79 11.47 -7.59
CA ALA A 144 -18.05 11.36 -9.03
C ALA A 144 -19.21 10.42 -9.39
N ARG A 145 -19.47 9.38 -8.58
CA ARG A 145 -20.60 8.44 -8.78
C ARG A 145 -21.97 9.01 -8.37
N MET A 146 -22.01 10.02 -7.49
CA MET A 146 -23.26 10.65 -7.03
C MET A 146 -23.79 11.75 -7.96
N THR A 147 -22.99 12.20 -8.93
CA THR A 147 -23.34 13.29 -9.86
C THR A 147 -23.76 12.81 -11.25
N GLY A 148 -23.95 11.50 -11.44
CA GLY A 148 -24.34 10.86 -12.70
C GLY A 148 -25.75 10.27 -12.68
#